data_AF-A0A920IYV8-F1
#
_entry.id   AF-A0A920IYV8-F1
#
_cell.length_a   1.000
_cell.length_b   1.000
_cell.length_c   1.000
_cell.angle_alpha   90.00
_cell.angle_beta   90.00
_cell.angle_gamma   90.00
#
_symmetry.space_group_name_H-M   'P 1'
#
loop_
_entity.id
_entity.type
_entity.pdbx_description
1 polymer ?
#
loop_
_entity_poly.entity_id
_entity_poly.type
_entity_poly.pdbx_seq_one_letter_code
_entity_poly.pdbx_strand_id
1 'polypeptide(L)'
;MGGERIGYIIVSPKDKDREVLFDAIIFSLRTLGHVNATAFMQRAIEDIQNESVDIDVYKKKRDFLYKELTDIGYDCVKPEGAFYLFPKTPIEDDAKFVQELQKHKFPNISLEEALVRWIL
;
A
#
# COMPACT_ATOMS: atom_id res chain seq x y z
N MET A 1 11.00 0.89 -6.81
CA MET A 1 11.38 -0.54 -6.89
C MET A 1 10.21 -1.50 -6.57
N GLY A 2 9.00 -1.26 -7.11
CA GLY A 2 7.83 -2.10 -6.73
C GLY A 2 7.90 -3.57 -7.17
N GLY A 3 8.71 -3.88 -8.19
CA GLY A 3 8.84 -5.21 -8.78
C GLY A 3 9.94 -6.09 -8.17
N GLU A 4 10.91 -5.52 -7.45
CA GLU A 4 12.13 -6.23 -7.03
C GLU A 4 11.96 -7.14 -5.80
N ARG A 5 10.77 -7.13 -5.19
CA ARG A 5 10.34 -8.03 -4.09
C ARG A 5 11.36 -8.14 -2.96
N ILE A 6 11.81 -7.00 -2.43
CA ILE A 6 12.77 -6.93 -1.32
C ILE A 6 12.13 -6.28 -0.09
N GLY A 7 12.44 -6.80 1.09
CA GLY A 7 11.93 -6.33 2.38
C GLY A 7 12.61 -7.03 3.54
N TYR A 8 12.32 -6.58 4.76
CA TYR A 8 12.91 -7.14 5.99
C TYR A 8 11.89 -7.14 7.14
N ILE A 9 12.16 -7.97 8.14
CA ILE A 9 11.43 -7.99 9.42
C ILE A 9 12.43 -7.57 10.50
N ILE A 10 12.05 -6.62 11.36
CA ILE A 10 12.86 -6.21 12.52
C ILE A 10 12.21 -6.76 13.78
N VAL A 11 12.99 -7.49 14.57
CA VAL A 11 12.64 -7.89 15.93
C VAL A 11 13.44 -7.02 16.90
N SER A 12 12.75 -6.38 17.84
CA SER A 12 13.40 -5.51 18.82
C SER A 12 14.30 -6.33 19.75
N PRO A 13 15.54 -5.90 20.03
CA PRO A 13 16.43 -6.62 20.94
C PRO A 13 15.96 -6.58 22.40
N LYS A 14 15.01 -5.68 22.72
CA LYS A 14 14.40 -5.52 24.05
C LYS A 14 13.22 -6.46 24.29
N ASP A 15 12.77 -7.19 23.27
CA ASP A 15 11.69 -8.16 23.41
C ASP A 15 12.19 -9.38 24.19
N LYS A 16 11.39 -9.80 25.17
CA LYS A 16 11.70 -10.95 26.04
C LYS A 16 11.55 -12.27 25.29
N ASP A 17 10.65 -12.32 24.32
CA ASP A 17 10.32 -13.51 23.55
C ASP A 17 10.97 -13.49 22.15
N ARG A 18 12.01 -12.66 21.97
CA ARG A 18 12.66 -12.46 20.66
C ARG A 18 13.10 -13.77 20.00
N GLU A 19 13.60 -14.73 20.77
CA GLU A 19 14.10 -16.00 20.23
C GLU A 19 12.95 -16.84 19.68
N VAL A 20 11.85 -16.93 20.42
CA VAL A 20 10.63 -17.61 19.99
C VAL A 20 10.03 -16.92 18.76
N LEU A 21 10.02 -15.58 18.71
CA LEU A 21 9.57 -14.83 17.54
C LEU A 21 10.46 -15.09 16.32
N PHE A 22 11.78 -15.10 16.48
CA PHE A 22 12.71 -15.42 15.39
C PHE A 22 12.47 -16.82 14.84
N ASP A 23 12.33 -17.82 15.70
CA ASP A 23 12.06 -19.20 15.30
C ASP A 23 10.72 -19.31 14.55
N ALA A 24 9.67 -18.64 15.05
CA ALA A 24 8.37 -18.60 14.40
C ALA A 24 8.45 -17.95 13.00
N ILE A 25 9.18 -16.83 12.87
CA ILE A 25 9.38 -16.16 11.57
C ILE A 25 10.11 -17.08 10.59
N ILE A 26 11.21 -17.73 11.02
CA ILE A 26 11.98 -18.65 10.17
C ILE A 26 11.10 -19.82 9.73
N PHE A 27 10.32 -20.39 10.65
CA PHE A 27 9.39 -21.47 10.35
C PHE A 27 8.33 -21.05 9.33
N SER A 28 7.71 -19.87 9.51
CA SER A 28 6.72 -19.34 8.58
C SER A 28 7.29 -19.10 7.18
N LEU A 29 8.48 -18.47 7.08
CA LEU A 29 9.14 -18.22 5.80
C LEU A 29 9.42 -19.53 5.04
N ARG A 30 9.90 -20.55 5.75
CA ARG A 30 10.15 -21.88 5.16
C ARG A 30 8.86 -22.57 4.72
N THR A 31 7.80 -22.48 5.52
CA THR A 31 6.51 -23.09 5.20
C THR A 31 5.85 -22.43 3.99
N LEU A 32 6.05 -21.11 3.82
CA LEU A 32 5.61 -20.35 2.64
C LEU A 32 6.51 -20.55 1.41
N GLY A 33 7.59 -21.33 1.52
CA GLY A 33 8.51 -21.62 0.42
C GLY A 33 9.53 -20.52 0.14
N HIS A 34 9.68 -19.54 1.03
CA HIS A 34 10.72 -18.52 0.93
C HIS A 34 12.07 -19.08 1.39
N VAL A 35 13.07 -19.05 0.51
CA VAL A 35 14.44 -19.49 0.82
C VAL A 35 15.31 -18.32 1.25
N ASN A 36 15.36 -17.27 0.44
CA ASN A 36 16.06 -16.02 0.72
C ASN A 36 15.50 -14.89 -0.17
N ALA A 37 15.80 -13.64 0.20
CA ALA A 37 15.60 -12.52 -0.71
C ALA A 37 16.61 -12.55 -1.86
N THR A 38 16.32 -11.89 -2.99
CA THR A 38 17.18 -11.84 -4.16
C THR A 38 18.58 -11.31 -3.82
N ALA A 39 19.62 -12.10 -4.10
CA ALA A 39 21.00 -11.77 -3.73
C ALA A 39 21.51 -10.45 -4.32
N PHE A 40 21.07 -10.10 -5.53
CA PHE A 40 21.36 -8.81 -6.16
C PHE A 40 20.83 -7.64 -5.32
N MET A 41 19.54 -7.70 -4.93
CA MET A 41 18.92 -6.64 -4.12
C MET A 41 19.49 -6.54 -2.72
N GLN A 42 19.90 -7.66 -2.10
CA GLN A 42 20.59 -7.63 -0.81
C GLN A 42 21.89 -6.83 -0.86
N ARG A 43 22.64 -6.90 -1.98
CA ARG A 43 23.87 -6.12 -2.19
C ARG A 43 23.56 -4.68 -2.56
N ALA A 44 22.61 -4.47 -3.47
CA ALA A 44 22.25 -3.14 -3.94
C ALA A 44 21.68 -2.25 -2.82
N ILE A 45 21.02 -2.81 -1.80
CA ILE A 45 20.48 -2.05 -0.66
C ILE A 45 21.54 -1.22 0.05
N GLU A 46 22.78 -1.71 0.13
CA GLU A 46 23.88 -0.98 0.81
C GLU A 46 24.13 0.39 0.17
N ASP A 47 24.05 0.47 -1.16
CA ASP A 47 24.36 1.68 -1.91
C ASP A 47 23.18 2.68 -1.99
N ILE A 48 21.95 2.23 -1.71
CA ILE A 48 20.72 3.02 -1.96
C ILE A 48 19.96 3.41 -0.68
N GLN A 49 20.54 3.23 0.52
CA GLN A 49 19.83 3.46 1.79
C GLN A 49 19.28 4.89 1.96
N ASN A 50 19.95 5.87 1.36
CA ASN A 50 19.57 7.28 1.44
C ASN A 50 18.83 7.77 0.19
N GLU A 51 18.59 6.89 -0.78
CA GLU A 51 17.87 7.23 -1.99
C GLU A 51 16.37 7.09 -1.74
N SER A 52 15.63 8.15 -2.06
CA SER A 52 14.18 8.15 -2.00
C SER A 52 13.61 8.77 -3.26
N VAL A 53 12.41 8.35 -3.64
CA VAL A 53 11.66 9.04 -4.70
C VAL A 53 11.21 10.40 -4.17
N ASP A 54 11.03 11.36 -5.07
CA ASP A 54 10.47 12.66 -4.70
C ASP A 54 9.04 12.50 -4.13
N ILE A 55 8.95 12.58 -2.80
CA ILE A 55 7.70 12.42 -2.04
C ILE A 55 6.76 13.59 -2.31
N ASP A 56 7.26 14.78 -2.67
CA ASP A 56 6.45 15.96 -2.91
C ASP A 56 5.55 15.79 -4.13
N VAL A 57 5.95 15.00 -5.13
CA VAL A 57 5.09 14.66 -6.27
C VAL A 57 3.83 13.92 -5.80
N TYR A 58 3.98 12.93 -4.93
CA TYR A 58 2.85 12.18 -4.37
C TYR A 58 2.00 13.04 -3.43
N LYS A 59 2.64 13.88 -2.63
CA LYS A 59 1.97 14.83 -1.74
C LYS A 59 1.09 15.81 -2.52
N LYS A 60 1.61 16.41 -3.59
CA LYS A 60 0.87 17.33 -4.48
C LYS A 60 -0.34 16.64 -5.13
N LYS A 61 -0.16 15.42 -5.62
CA LYS A 61 -1.26 14.63 -6.20
C LYS A 61 -2.33 14.29 -5.16
N ARG A 62 -1.94 13.85 -3.96
CA ARG A 62 -2.85 13.59 -2.85
C ARG A 62 -3.63 14.84 -2.47
N ASP A 63 -2.95 15.97 -2.29
CA ASP A 63 -3.58 17.22 -1.88
C ASP A 63 -4.54 17.75 -2.96
N PHE A 64 -4.21 17.58 -4.25
CA PHE A 64 -5.11 17.89 -5.36
C PHE A 64 -6.36 17.00 -5.35
N LEU A 65 -6.20 15.67 -5.35
CA LEU A 65 -7.33 14.74 -5.36
C LEU A 65 -8.24 14.91 -4.14
N TYR A 66 -7.64 15.09 -2.95
CA TYR A 66 -8.39 15.37 -1.73
C TYR A 66 -9.25 16.62 -1.88
N LYS A 67 -8.65 17.72 -2.34
CA LYS A 67 -9.36 18.98 -2.54
C LYS A 67 -10.51 18.84 -3.52
N GLU A 68 -10.26 18.28 -4.71
CA GLU A 68 -11.30 18.13 -5.73
C GLU A 68 -12.45 17.23 -5.25
N LEU A 69 -12.16 16.14 -4.54
CA LEU A 69 -13.19 15.26 -3.98
C LEU A 69 -14.04 15.98 -2.92
N THR A 70 -13.41 16.73 -2.01
CA THR A 70 -14.12 17.51 -0.99
C THR A 70 -14.93 18.66 -1.60
N ASP A 71 -14.40 19.34 -2.63
CA ASP A 71 -15.11 20.42 -3.34
C ASP A 71 -16.36 19.91 -4.08
N ILE A 72 -16.36 18.66 -4.54
CA ILE A 72 -17.51 17.98 -5.16
C ILE A 72 -18.52 17.46 -4.09
N GLY A 73 -18.16 17.52 -2.81
CA GLY A 73 -19.04 17.16 -1.69
C GLY A 73 -18.86 15.75 -1.14
N TYR A 74 -17.77 15.06 -1.48
CA TYR A 74 -17.42 13.79 -0.84
C TYR A 74 -16.85 14.03 0.55
N ASP A 75 -17.31 13.23 1.51
CA ASP A 75 -16.69 13.14 2.83
C ASP A 75 -15.45 12.24 2.73
N CYS A 76 -14.26 12.81 2.95
CA CYS A 76 -12.99 12.10 2.82
C CYS A 76 -12.07 12.51 3.97
N VAL A 77 -11.40 11.53 4.58
CA VAL A 77 -10.38 11.78 5.60
C VAL A 77 -9.05 12.05 4.92
N LYS A 78 -8.40 13.17 5.26
CA LYS A 78 -7.09 13.51 4.71
C LYS A 78 -6.04 12.51 5.21
N PRO A 79 -5.31 11.80 4.34
CA PRO A 79 -4.31 10.84 4.77
C PRO A 79 -3.05 11.56 5.27
N GLU A 80 -2.63 11.24 6.49
CA GLU A 80 -1.37 11.75 7.09
C GLU A 80 -0.13 11.07 6.47
N GLY A 81 -0.29 9.87 5.92
CA GLY A 81 0.73 9.11 5.19
C GLY A 81 0.12 8.24 4.09
N ALA A 82 0.97 7.63 3.25
CA ALA A 82 0.60 6.92 2.01
C ALA A 82 -0.09 7.81 0.95
N PHE A 83 -0.34 7.25 -0.23
CA PHE A 83 -0.87 7.96 -1.40
C PHE A 83 -2.32 7.53 -1.74
N TYR A 84 -3.01 6.93 -0.77
CA TYR A 84 -4.34 6.33 -0.91
C TYR A 84 -5.40 7.23 -0.27
N LEU A 85 -6.53 7.44 -0.96
CA LEU A 85 -7.69 8.19 -0.47
C LEU A 85 -8.90 7.27 -0.32
N PHE A 86 -9.64 7.45 0.78
CA PHE A 86 -10.83 6.65 1.10
C PHE A 86 -12.03 7.58 1.30
N PRO A 87 -12.67 8.06 0.21
CA PRO A 87 -13.90 8.83 0.32
C PRO A 87 -15.07 7.93 0.74
N LYS A 88 -15.98 8.46 1.54
CA LYS A 88 -17.25 7.82 1.87
C LYS A 88 -18.15 7.83 0.65
N THR A 89 -18.85 6.72 0.41
CA THR A 89 -19.81 6.63 -0.69
C THR A 89 -21.02 7.54 -0.43
N PRO A 90 -21.60 8.16 -1.48
CA PRO A 90 -22.80 9.00 -1.34
C PRO A 90 -24.06 8.22 -0.95
N ILE A 91 -24.01 6.89 -1.12
CA ILE A 91 -25.07 5.95 -0.75
C ILE A 91 -24.55 4.97 0.31
N GLU A 92 -25.44 4.40 1.11
CA GLU A 92 -25.07 3.44 2.18
C GLU A 92 -24.50 2.12 1.64
N ASP A 93 -24.90 1.72 0.43
CA ASP A 93 -24.46 0.47 -0.21
C ASP A 93 -23.28 0.74 -1.15
N ASP A 94 -22.07 0.60 -0.61
CA ASP A 94 -20.81 0.81 -1.31
C ASP A 94 -20.64 -0.11 -2.53
N ALA A 95 -21.05 -1.37 -2.43
CA ALA A 95 -20.99 -2.34 -3.51
C ALA A 95 -21.86 -1.90 -4.71
N LYS A 96 -23.07 -1.41 -4.47
CA LYS A 96 -23.92 -0.87 -5.55
C LYS A 96 -23.32 0.38 -6.18
N PHE A 97 -22.70 1.24 -5.38
CA PHE A 97 -22.05 2.46 -5.89
C PHE A 97 -20.92 2.10 -6.86
N VAL A 98 -20.07 1.16 -6.49
CA VAL A 98 -18.96 0.71 -7.35
C VAL A 98 -19.47 0.02 -8.62
N GLN A 99 -20.53 -0.80 -8.53
CA GLN A 99 -21.14 -1.42 -9.71
C GLN A 99 -21.71 -0.39 -10.68
N GLU A 100 -22.30 0.69 -10.18
CA GLU A 100 -22.81 1.75 -11.04
C GLU A 100 -21.66 2.55 -11.68
N LEU A 101 -20.60 2.86 -10.91
CA LEU A 101 -19.40 3.51 -11.44
C LEU A 101 -18.73 2.69 -12.56
N GLN A 102 -18.68 1.36 -12.44
CA GLN A 102 -18.13 0.48 -13.48
C GLN A 102 -18.85 0.62 -14.83
N LYS A 103 -20.18 0.85 -14.83
CA LYS A 103 -20.99 1.02 -16.05
C LYS A 103 -20.69 2.33 -16.80
N HIS A 104 -20.30 3.38 -16.09
CA HIS A 104 -20.11 4.74 -16.64
C HIS A 104 -18.70 5.03 -17.19
N LYS A 105 -17.97 4.00 -17.67
CA LYS A 105 -16.63 4.02 -18.34
C LYS A 105 -15.43 3.49 -17.53
N PHE A 106 -15.64 2.68 -16.49
CA PHE A 106 -14.57 1.88 -15.88
C PHE A 106 -14.79 0.36 -16.08
N PRO A 107 -14.93 -0.13 -17.33
CA PRO A 107 -15.43 -1.48 -17.60
C PRO A 107 -14.46 -2.62 -17.23
N ASN A 108 -13.21 -2.33 -16.87
CA ASN A 108 -12.15 -3.33 -16.60
C ASN A 108 -11.61 -3.28 -15.18
N ILE A 109 -12.41 -2.81 -14.22
CA ILE A 109 -11.98 -2.72 -12.84
C ILE A 109 -12.91 -3.58 -12.00
N SER A 110 -12.47 -4.77 -11.57
CA SER A 110 -13.21 -5.58 -10.60
C SER A 110 -13.45 -4.80 -9.30
N LEU A 111 -14.45 -5.17 -8.48
CA LEU A 111 -14.72 -4.51 -7.19
C LEU A 111 -13.46 -4.45 -6.30
N GLU A 112 -12.63 -5.50 -6.34
CA GLU A 112 -11.32 -5.54 -5.66
C GLU A 112 -10.29 -4.62 -6.31
N GLU A 113 -10.20 -4.57 -7.64
CA GLU A 113 -9.29 -3.64 -8.35
C GLU A 113 -9.74 -2.18 -8.27
N ALA A 114 -11.02 -1.89 -8.03
CA ALA A 114 -11.53 -0.51 -7.93
C ALA A 114 -11.13 0.10 -6.60
N LEU A 115 -11.22 -0.69 -5.54
CA LEU A 115 -10.69 -0.35 -4.23
C LEU A 115 -9.16 -0.22 -4.26
N VAL A 116 -8.45 -1.02 -5.09
CA VAL A 116 -6.97 -1.02 -5.18
C VAL A 116 -6.41 -0.03 -6.22
N ARG A 117 -7.18 0.48 -7.19
CA ARG A 117 -6.72 1.46 -8.20
C ARG A 117 -7.25 2.88 -8.04
N TRP A 118 -8.27 3.15 -7.22
CA TRP A 118 -8.44 4.51 -6.65
C TRP A 118 -7.35 4.86 -5.62
N ILE A 119 -6.49 3.88 -5.40
CA ILE A 119 -5.27 3.82 -4.62
C ILE A 119 -4.04 4.04 -5.54
N LEU A 120 -4.14 4.17 -6.87
CA LEU A 120 -2.97 4.46 -7.77
C LEU A 120 -3.21 5.63 -8.72
#